data_AF-A0AAQ3P1S4-F1
#
_entry.id   AF-A0AAQ3P1S4-F1
#
_cell.length_a   1.000
_cell.length_b   1.000
_cell.length_c   1.000
_cell.angle_alpha   90.00
_cell.angle_beta   90.00
_cell.angle_gamma   90.00
#
_symmetry.space_group_name_H-M   'P 1'
#
loop_
_entity.id
_entity.type
_entity.pdbx_description
1 polymer ?
#
loop_
_entity_poly.entity_id
_entity_poly.type
_entity_poly.pdbx_seq_one_letter_code
_entity_poly.pdbx_strand_id
1 'polypeptide(L)'
;MGSSLGQFFKQYLEPIKLNDVKVNWRTMDLSYLLEDKYSMHFANTVKKATPVYGAGVILKAYNIDGDVRIKYRDQSDFENIARQFGIFQEWKDGVPRTAYKGVVVFRHQTSRRIFLIGPESLKLLQIEES
;
A
#
# COMPACT_ATOMS: atom_id res chain seq x y z
N MET A 1 -9.47 -18.82 24.32
CA MET A 1 -8.55 -18.65 23.16
C MET A 1 -9.40 -18.46 21.92
N GLY A 2 -9.04 -17.53 21.03
CA GLY A 2 -9.76 -17.37 19.76
C GLY A 2 -9.60 -18.59 18.86
N SER A 3 -10.53 -18.78 17.91
CA SER A 3 -10.58 -19.95 17.02
C SER A 3 -9.36 -20.13 16.11
N SER A 4 -8.48 -19.13 15.98
CA SER A 4 -7.32 -19.12 15.07
C SER A 4 -5.97 -19.46 15.72
N LEU A 5 -5.95 -20.02 16.93
CA LEU A 5 -4.71 -20.35 17.67
C LEU A 5 -3.76 -19.14 17.93
N GLY A 6 -4.22 -17.91 17.67
CA GLY A 6 -3.56 -16.67 18.08
C GLY A 6 -2.34 -16.23 17.25
N GLN A 7 -1.77 -17.08 16.38
CA GLN A 7 -0.59 -16.72 15.57
C GLN A 7 -0.89 -15.54 14.62
N PHE A 8 -2.04 -15.58 13.93
CA PHE A 8 -2.48 -14.48 13.05
C PHE A 8 -2.71 -13.18 13.83
N PHE A 9 -3.25 -13.29 15.04
CA PHE A 9 -3.49 -12.14 15.89
C PHE A 9 -2.16 -11.45 16.25
N LYS A 10 -1.20 -12.20 16.79
CA LYS A 10 0.10 -11.67 17.20
C LYS A 10 0.88 -11.07 16.03
N GLN A 11 0.85 -11.72 14.86
CA GLN A 11 1.63 -11.28 13.72
C GLN A 11 1.08 -10.01 13.06
N TYR A 12 -0.25 -9.86 12.98
CA TYR A 12 -0.82 -8.82 12.13
C TYR A 12 -1.91 -7.96 12.77
N LEU A 13 -2.68 -8.47 13.73
CA LEU A 13 -3.80 -7.72 14.32
C LEU A 13 -3.39 -6.93 15.56
N GLU A 14 -2.56 -7.54 16.42
CA GLU A 14 -2.04 -6.93 17.64
C GLU A 14 -1.29 -5.61 17.37
N PRO A 15 -0.47 -5.48 16.32
CA PRO A 15 0.25 -4.23 16.03
C PRO A 15 -0.61 -3.12 15.43
N ILE A 16 -1.91 -3.34 15.14
CA ILE A 16 -2.76 -2.32 14.54
C ILE A 16 -2.95 -1.18 15.54
N LYS A 17 -2.43 0.00 15.19
CA LYS A 17 -2.49 1.18 16.04
C LYS A 17 -3.88 1.81 16.01
N LEU A 18 -4.54 1.86 17.16
CA LEU A 18 -5.72 2.71 17.34
C LEU A 18 -5.30 4.19 17.23
N ASN A 19 -6.02 4.94 16.40
CA ASN A 19 -5.79 6.37 16.27
C ASN A 19 -6.13 7.09 17.59
N ASP A 20 -5.15 7.83 18.12
CA ASP A 20 -5.19 8.57 19.39
C ASP A 20 -5.42 10.07 19.17
N VAL A 21 -5.43 10.54 17.93
CA VAL A 21 -5.65 11.95 17.57
C VAL A 21 -7.11 12.21 17.24
N LYS A 22 -7.74 13.20 17.89
CA LYS A 22 -9.12 13.58 17.57
C LYS A 22 -9.20 14.24 16.19
N VAL A 23 -9.92 13.61 15.27
CA VAL A 23 -10.21 14.15 13.94
C VAL A 23 -11.67 14.60 13.88
N ASN A 24 -11.92 15.87 13.55
CA ASN A 24 -13.28 16.36 13.32
C ASN A 24 -13.71 16.11 11.88
N TRP A 25 -14.12 14.86 11.60
CA TRP A 25 -14.51 14.44 10.25
C TRP A 25 -15.65 15.27 9.64
N ARG A 26 -16.55 15.81 10.47
CA ARG A 26 -17.71 16.59 10.00
C ARG A 26 -17.28 17.90 9.32
N THR A 27 -16.12 18.45 9.68
CA THR A 27 -15.63 19.72 9.13
C THR A 27 -14.63 19.52 8.00
N MET A 28 -14.26 18.28 7.67
CA MET A 28 -13.31 17.99 6.59
C MET A 28 -14.04 17.86 5.25
N ASP A 29 -13.44 18.39 4.18
CA ASP A 29 -13.88 18.07 2.83
C ASP A 29 -13.38 16.67 2.45
N LEU A 30 -14.29 15.71 2.45
CA LEU A 30 -14.05 14.32 2.06
C LEU A 30 -14.51 14.02 0.63
N SER A 31 -14.87 15.04 -0.15
CA SER A 31 -15.38 14.85 -1.50
C SER A 31 -14.38 14.16 -2.44
N TYR A 32 -13.08 14.20 -2.12
CA TYR A 32 -12.04 13.47 -2.84
C TYR A 32 -12.18 11.94 -2.74
N LEU A 33 -12.98 11.41 -1.81
CA LEU A 33 -13.26 9.98 -1.65
C LEU A 33 -14.39 9.46 -2.55
N LEU A 34 -15.12 10.36 -3.23
CA LEU A 34 -16.09 9.94 -4.25
C LEU A 34 -15.38 9.23 -5.39
N GLU A 35 -15.96 8.16 -5.94
CA GLU A 35 -15.26 7.22 -6.83
C GLU A 35 -14.54 7.88 -8.02
N ASP A 36 -15.22 8.80 -8.69
CA ASP A 36 -14.72 9.58 -9.83
C ASP A 36 -13.50 10.44 -9.45
N LYS A 37 -13.57 11.09 -8.29
CA LYS A 37 -12.51 11.95 -7.75
C LYS A 37 -11.36 11.13 -7.15
N TYR A 38 -11.67 10.04 -6.46
CA TYR A 38 -10.69 9.21 -5.77
C TYR A 38 -9.79 8.51 -6.75
N SER A 39 -10.33 7.94 -7.83
CA SER A 39 -9.50 7.28 -8.85
C SER A 39 -8.46 8.26 -9.43
N MET A 40 -8.87 9.50 -9.72
CA MET A 40 -7.96 10.53 -10.25
C MET A 40 -6.97 11.03 -9.20
N HIS A 41 -7.44 11.30 -7.98
CA HIS A 41 -6.60 11.74 -6.86
C HIS A 41 -5.51 10.70 -6.52
N PHE A 42 -5.92 9.43 -6.45
CA PHE A 42 -5.04 8.32 -6.16
C PHE A 42 -4.04 8.07 -7.30
N ALA A 43 -4.49 8.10 -8.56
CA ALA A 43 -3.60 7.98 -9.71
C ALA A 43 -2.52 9.08 -9.73
N ASN A 44 -2.91 10.33 -9.49
CA ASN A 44 -1.98 11.45 -9.39
C ASN A 44 -0.97 11.29 -8.24
N THR A 45 -1.40 10.71 -7.12
CA THR A 45 -0.53 10.42 -5.98
C THR A 45 0.49 9.33 -6.33
N VAL A 46 0.03 8.23 -6.94
CA VAL A 46 0.90 7.12 -7.37
C VAL A 46 1.87 7.56 -8.46
N LYS A 47 1.43 8.41 -9.41
CA LYS A 47 2.28 8.91 -10.51
C LYS A 47 3.45 9.76 -10.00
N LYS A 48 3.25 10.52 -8.92
CA LYS A 48 4.30 11.35 -8.30
C LYS A 48 5.35 10.55 -7.53
N ALA A 49 5.06 9.30 -7.17
CA ALA A 49 5.98 8.46 -6.42
C ALA A 49 7.15 7.99 -7.30
N THR A 50 8.36 8.05 -6.75
CA THR A 50 9.58 7.66 -7.45
C THR A 50 9.58 6.14 -7.69
N PRO A 51 9.73 5.68 -8.93
CA PRO A 51 9.80 4.25 -9.21
C PRO A 51 11.12 3.64 -8.68
N VAL A 52 11.04 2.47 -8.06
CA VAL A 52 12.20 1.74 -7.51
C VAL A 52 12.23 0.33 -8.07
N TYR A 53 13.40 -0.08 -8.58
CA TYR A 53 13.61 -1.34 -9.28
C TYR A 53 14.87 -2.10 -8.82
N GLY A 54 14.88 -3.39 -9.15
CA GLY A 54 16.05 -4.28 -9.02
C GLY A 54 16.30 -4.78 -7.60
N ALA A 55 17.46 -5.44 -7.42
CA ALA A 55 17.88 -5.96 -6.12
C ALA A 55 17.99 -4.84 -5.06
N GLY A 56 17.74 -5.20 -3.80
CA GLY A 56 17.80 -4.27 -2.68
C GLY A 56 16.72 -3.18 -2.71
N VAL A 57 15.56 -3.47 -3.30
CA VAL A 57 14.45 -2.52 -3.48
C VAL A 57 14.05 -1.82 -2.18
N ILE A 58 14.15 -2.53 -1.06
CA ILE A 58 13.79 -2.01 0.26
C ILE A 58 14.80 -0.99 0.75
N LEU A 59 16.09 -1.31 0.68
CA LEU A 59 17.15 -0.37 1.04
C LEU A 59 17.09 0.90 0.17
N LYS A 60 16.84 0.73 -1.14
CA LYS A 60 16.65 1.85 -2.07
C LYS A 60 15.43 2.70 -1.71
N ALA A 61 14.31 2.06 -1.37
CA ALA A 61 13.08 2.73 -0.98
C ALA A 61 13.28 3.64 0.24
N TYR A 62 14.13 3.24 1.20
CA TYR A 62 14.45 4.09 2.35
C TYR A 62 15.34 5.29 2.04
N ASN A 63 16.27 5.11 1.11
CA ASN A 63 17.26 6.14 0.78
C ASN A 63 16.69 7.24 -0.13
N ILE A 64 15.50 7.03 -0.72
CA ILE A 64 14.82 8.04 -1.52
C ILE A 64 14.04 8.98 -0.59
N ASP A 65 14.22 10.28 -0.80
CA ASP A 65 13.39 11.28 -0.16
C ASP A 65 12.08 11.45 -0.92
N GLY A 66 10.97 11.11 -0.26
CA GLY A 66 9.63 11.15 -0.82
C GLY A 66 8.96 9.79 -0.95
N ASP A 67 7.79 9.79 -1.57
CA ASP A 67 7.01 8.58 -1.80
C ASP A 67 7.62 7.73 -2.92
N VAL A 68 7.53 6.41 -2.79
CA VAL A 68 8.11 5.47 -3.75
C VAL A 68 7.08 4.46 -4.25
N ARG A 69 7.25 3.99 -5.49
CA ARG A 69 6.44 2.93 -6.08
C ARG A 69 7.30 1.76 -6.53
N ILE A 70 6.91 0.55 -6.15
CA ILE A 70 7.61 -0.70 -6.43
C ILE A 70 6.62 -1.61 -7.16
N LYS A 71 6.98 -2.08 -8.35
CA LYS A 71 6.14 -3.05 -9.06
C LYS A 71 6.35 -4.45 -8.49
N TYR A 72 5.26 -5.21 -8.35
CA TYR A 72 5.31 -6.65 -8.15
C TYR A 72 4.75 -7.35 -9.39
N ARG A 73 5.31 -8.50 -9.74
CA ARG A 73 4.98 -9.23 -10.98
C ARG A 73 3.75 -10.11 -10.82
N ASP A 74 3.65 -10.78 -9.67
CA ASP A 74 2.62 -11.77 -9.37
C ASP A 74 2.40 -11.87 -7.86
N GLN A 75 1.54 -12.79 -7.44
CA GLN A 75 1.24 -13.02 -6.03
C GLN A 75 2.48 -13.42 -5.21
N SER A 76 3.34 -14.29 -5.73
CA SER A 76 4.54 -14.75 -5.01
C SER A 76 5.53 -13.61 -4.81
N ASP A 77 5.72 -12.80 -5.85
CA ASP A 77 6.56 -11.59 -5.81
C ASP A 77 6.04 -10.58 -4.79
N PHE A 78 4.72 -10.34 -4.76
CA PHE A 78 4.07 -9.50 -3.77
C PHE A 78 4.30 -10.03 -2.35
N GLU A 79 4.04 -11.31 -2.09
CA GLU A 79 4.19 -11.92 -0.78
C GLU A 79 5.65 -11.82 -0.28
N ASN A 80 6.62 -12.00 -1.18
CA ASN A 80 8.04 -11.84 -0.87
C ASN A 80 8.41 -10.40 -0.51
N ILE A 81 7.86 -9.40 -1.22
CA ILE A 81 8.09 -7.97 -0.91
C ILE A 81 7.39 -7.61 0.41
N ALA A 82 6.11 -7.98 0.56
CA ALA A 82 5.30 -7.71 1.74
C ALA A 82 5.93 -8.29 3.02
N ARG A 83 6.48 -9.52 2.95
CA ARG A 83 7.18 -10.16 4.06
C ARG A 83 8.38 -9.36 4.54
N GLN A 84 9.18 -8.83 3.62
CA GLN A 84 10.36 -8.06 3.97
C GLN A 84 10.01 -6.68 4.57
N PHE A 85 8.85 -6.11 4.23
CA PHE A 85 8.30 -4.92 4.88
C PHE A 85 7.50 -5.23 6.16
N GLY A 86 7.31 -6.50 6.51
CA GLY A 86 6.53 -6.90 7.68
C GLY A 86 5.03 -6.54 7.59
N ILE A 87 4.49 -6.39 6.38
CA ILE A 87 3.05 -6.12 6.17
C ILE A 87 2.28 -7.40 5.85
N PHE A 88 0.95 -7.30 5.79
CA PHE A 88 0.07 -8.41 5.38
C PHE A 88 0.46 -8.96 4.02
N GLN A 89 0.73 -10.26 3.97
CA GLN A 89 1.00 -11.02 2.73
C GLN A 89 -0.28 -11.55 2.08
N GLU A 90 -1.40 -11.61 2.81
CA GLU A 90 -2.59 -12.33 2.40
C GLU A 90 -3.37 -11.69 1.24
N TRP A 91 -3.99 -12.57 0.47
CA TRP A 91 -4.91 -12.27 -0.62
C TRP A 91 -6.29 -12.86 -0.32
N LYS A 92 -7.32 -12.25 -0.88
CA LYS A 92 -8.67 -12.81 -0.92
C LYS A 92 -9.23 -12.62 -2.32
N ASP A 93 -9.68 -13.71 -2.95
CA ASP A 93 -10.26 -13.72 -4.30
C ASP A 93 -9.38 -12.99 -5.33
N GLY A 94 -8.06 -13.17 -5.25
CA GLY A 94 -7.11 -12.52 -6.16
C GLY A 94 -6.82 -11.05 -5.84
N VAL A 95 -7.20 -10.55 -4.67
CA VAL A 95 -6.93 -9.16 -4.24
C VAL A 95 -6.11 -9.14 -2.94
N PRO A 96 -4.95 -8.45 -2.89
CA PRO A 96 -4.21 -8.27 -1.65
C PRO A 96 -5.00 -7.45 -0.63
N ARG A 97 -4.81 -7.71 0.66
CA ARG A 97 -5.40 -6.88 1.73
C ARG A 97 -5.02 -5.41 1.53
N THR A 98 -6.00 -4.51 1.70
CA THR A 98 -5.88 -3.04 1.57
C THR A 98 -5.59 -2.50 0.17
N ALA A 99 -5.66 -3.35 -0.86
CA ALA A 99 -5.42 -2.91 -2.23
C ALA A 99 -6.60 -2.11 -2.83
N TYR A 100 -6.27 -1.12 -3.65
CA TYR A 100 -7.19 -0.48 -4.59
C TYR A 100 -6.63 -0.60 -6.01
N LYS A 101 -7.36 -1.23 -6.94
CA LYS A 101 -6.89 -1.51 -8.31
C LYS A 101 -5.51 -2.19 -8.35
N GLY A 102 -5.25 -3.10 -7.40
CA GLY A 102 -3.97 -3.80 -7.27
C GLY A 102 -2.82 -2.98 -6.66
N VAL A 103 -3.09 -1.76 -6.16
CA VAL A 103 -2.10 -0.96 -5.44
C VAL A 103 -2.28 -1.11 -3.94
N VAL A 104 -1.25 -1.58 -3.23
CA VAL A 104 -1.19 -1.56 -1.76
C VAL A 104 -0.35 -0.37 -1.32
N VAL A 105 -0.89 0.45 -0.41
CA VAL A 105 -0.22 1.64 0.12
C VAL A 105 0.00 1.50 1.62
N PHE A 106 1.21 1.78 2.08
CA PHE A 106 1.55 1.79 3.50
C PHE A 106 2.68 2.79 3.78
N ARG A 107 2.95 3.01 5.07
CA ARG A 107 4.12 3.75 5.54
C ARG A 107 5.02 2.79 6.29
N HIS A 108 6.33 2.97 6.15
CA HIS A 108 7.30 2.09 6.78
C HIS A 108 8.42 2.90 7.41
N GLN A 109 8.54 2.85 8.74
CA GLN A 109 9.52 3.55 9.60
C GLN A 109 9.56 5.09 9.50
N THR A 110 8.93 5.68 8.49
CA THR A 110 8.89 7.13 8.22
C THR A 110 7.47 7.57 7.84
N SER A 111 7.26 8.87 7.61
CA SER A 111 5.98 9.40 7.11
C SER A 111 5.75 9.15 5.61
N ARG A 112 6.78 8.70 4.87
CA ARG A 112 6.77 8.46 3.43
C ARG A 112 5.91 7.25 3.08
N ARG A 113 5.22 7.32 1.95
CA ARG A 113 4.37 6.24 1.44
C ARG A 113 5.15 5.33 0.49
N ILE A 114 4.93 4.03 0.66
CA ILE A 114 5.36 3.00 -0.27
C ILE A 114 4.12 2.47 -0.97
N PHE A 115 4.16 2.45 -2.30
CA PHE A 115 3.11 1.89 -3.15
C PHE A 115 3.63 0.61 -3.80
N LEU A 116 3.03 -0.54 -3.47
CA LEU A 116 3.25 -1.77 -4.22
C LEU A 116 2.25 -1.80 -5.37
N ILE A 117 2.76 -1.82 -6.61
CA ILE A 117 2.00 -1.65 -7.84
C ILE A 117 1.85 -3.01 -8.51
N GLY A 118 0.61 -3.48 -8.66
CA GLY A 118 0.33 -4.70 -9.39
C GLY A 118 0.49 -4.57 -10.91
N PRO A 119 0.51 -5.69 -11.64
CA PRO A 119 0.83 -5.73 -13.06
C PRO A 119 -0.13 -4.87 -13.91
N GLU A 120 -1.42 -4.89 -13.59
CA GLU A 120 -2.43 -4.10 -14.31
C GLU A 120 -2.73 -2.74 -13.66
N SER A 121 -2.09 -2.42 -12.53
CA SER A 121 -2.49 -1.27 -11.71
C SER A 121 -2.30 0.07 -12.40
N LEU A 122 -1.20 0.28 -13.12
CA LEU A 122 -0.96 1.53 -13.84
C LEU A 122 -1.99 1.74 -14.96
N LYS A 123 -2.32 0.68 -15.69
CA LYS A 123 -3.37 0.70 -16.72
C LYS A 123 -4.74 1.01 -16.13
N LEU A 124 -5.14 0.34 -15.04
CA LEU A 124 -6.40 0.58 -14.34
C LEU A 124 -6.51 2.01 -13.75
N LEU A 125 -5.36 2.63 -13.45
CA LEU A 125 -5.24 4.00 -12.98
C LEU A 125 -4.98 5.02 -14.11
N GLN A 126 -4.90 4.57 -15.37
CA GLN A 126 -4.61 5.43 -16.53
C GLN A 126 -3.30 6.21 -16.37
N ILE A 127 -2.27 5.58 -15.80
CA ILE A 127 -0.92 6.14 -15.64
C ILE A 127 -0.03 5.59 -16.75
N GLU A 128 0.57 6.47 -17.54
CA GLU A 128 1.59 6.11 -18.54
C GLU A 128 2.89 5.66 -17.87
N GLU A 129 3.51 4.60 -18.40
CA GLU A 129 4.86 4.19 -18.02
C GLU A 129 5.87 5.13 -18.69
N SER A 130 6.77 5.71 -17.89
CA SER A 130 7.89 6.55 -18.32
C SER A 130 9.20 5.86 -18.00
#